data_AF-A0A4R3MRX0-F1
#
_entry.id   AF-A0A4R3MRX0-F1
#
_cell.length_a   1.000
_cell.length_b   1.000
_cell.length_c   1.000
_cell.angle_alpha   90.00
_cell.angle_beta   90.00
_cell.angle_gamma   90.00
#
_symmetry.space_group_name_H-M   'P 1'
#
loop_
_entity.id
_entity.type
_entity.pdbx_description
1 polymer ?
#
loop_
_entity_poly.entity_id
_entity_poly.type
_entity_poly.pdbx_seq_one_letter_code
_entity_poly.pdbx_strand_id
1 'polypeptide(L)'
;MVLQGKPDEEKTWSIPSGGMKVGESPEKCCEREVFEETGYRVNILKKLCVKRTYTEHIQVIVHYFWAEVIGGKSVIQDPDELIHQGTGRRKMKRKR
;
A
#
# COMPACT_ATOMS: atom_id res chain seq x y z
N MET A 1 1.38 7.86 -3.30
CA MET A 1 2.11 6.70 -3.85
C MET A 1 3.38 6.51 -3.02
N VAL A 2 4.13 5.43 -3.26
CA VAL A 2 5.42 5.11 -2.65
C VAL A 2 6.43 4.84 -3.75
N LEU A 3 7.64 5.35 -3.58
CA LEU A 3 8.71 5.08 -4.52
C LEU A 3 9.44 3.79 -4.09
N GLN A 4 9.34 2.74 -4.91
CA GLN A 4 9.86 1.40 -4.61
C GLN A 4 10.82 0.95 -5.73
N GLY A 5 11.88 0.22 -5.38
CA GLY A 5 12.83 -0.39 -6.33
C GLY A 5 14.05 -0.95 -5.59
N LYS A 6 14.63 -2.06 -6.08
CA LYS A 6 15.90 -2.57 -5.56
C LYS A 6 17.02 -1.55 -5.80
N PRO A 7 18.17 -1.62 -5.09
CA PRO A 7 19.27 -0.68 -5.28
C PRO A 7 19.75 -0.55 -6.73
N ASP A 8 19.67 -1.65 -7.48
CA ASP A 8 20.09 -1.78 -8.89
C ASP A 8 18.96 -1.54 -9.91
N GLU A 9 17.75 -1.18 -9.48
CA GLU A 9 16.60 -0.95 -10.37
C GLU A 9 16.16 0.51 -10.38
N GLU A 10 15.65 0.98 -11.52
CA GLU A 10 14.99 2.28 -11.58
C GLU A 10 13.79 2.30 -10.63
N LYS A 11 13.83 3.25 -9.69
CA LYS A 11 12.79 3.41 -8.67
C LYS A 11 11.47 3.82 -9.34
N THR A 12 10.43 3.04 -9.15
CA THR A 12 9.11 3.31 -9.72
C THR A 12 8.12 3.75 -8.66
N TRP A 13 7.26 4.72 -9.01
CA TRP A 13 6.17 5.12 -8.15
C TRP A 13 5.09 4.05 -8.17
N SER A 14 5.06 3.28 -7.11
CA SER A 14 4.07 2.25 -6.90
C SER A 14 3.01 2.70 -5.91
N ILE A 15 1.88 2.01 -6.01
CA ILE A 15 0.83 2.11 -5.03
C ILE A 15 1.25 1.20 -3.87
N PRO A 16 1.23 1.68 -2.61
CA PRO A 16 1.62 0.81 -1.50
C PRO A 16 0.67 -0.40 -1.48
N SER A 17 1.16 -1.58 -1.12
CA SER A 17 0.42 -2.83 -1.26
C SER A 17 1.04 -3.91 -0.40
N GLY A 18 0.20 -4.75 0.20
CA GLY A 18 0.67 -5.94 0.92
C GLY A 18 -0.43 -6.97 1.14
N GLY A 19 -0.04 -8.07 1.77
CA GLY A 19 -0.90 -9.21 2.02
C GLY A 19 -1.86 -8.97 3.18
N MET A 20 -3.05 -9.58 3.10
CA MET A 20 -3.99 -9.61 4.22
C MET A 20 -3.53 -10.61 5.27
N LYS A 21 -3.55 -10.21 6.55
CA LYS A 21 -3.39 -11.17 7.65
C LYS A 21 -4.67 -11.98 7.85
N VAL A 22 -4.57 -13.19 8.40
CA VAL A 22 -5.74 -14.05 8.67
C VAL A 22 -6.70 -13.34 9.62
N GLY A 23 -7.96 -13.22 9.23
CA GLY A 23 -9.01 -12.53 10.01
C GLY A 23 -8.97 -10.99 9.92
N GLU A 24 -8.05 -10.40 9.18
CA GLU A 24 -7.96 -8.95 8.97
C GLU A 24 -8.95 -8.50 7.89
N SER A 25 -9.60 -7.35 8.06
CA SER A 25 -10.43 -6.78 7.00
C SER A 25 -9.57 -6.15 5.89
N PRO A 26 -10.07 -6.10 4.65
CA PRO A 26 -9.43 -5.38 3.55
C PRO A 26 -9.00 -3.96 3.89
N GLU A 27 -9.85 -3.23 4.63
CA GLU A 27 -9.67 -1.86 5.06
C GLU A 27 -8.56 -1.73 6.12
N LYS A 28 -8.59 -2.53 7.19
CA LYS A 28 -7.57 -2.51 8.25
C LYS A 28 -6.18 -2.84 7.71
N CYS A 29 -6.10 -3.81 6.81
CA CYS A 29 -4.87 -4.13 6.12
C CYS A 29 -4.38 -2.94 5.28
N CYS A 30 -5.27 -2.27 4.54
CA CYS A 30 -4.90 -1.10 3.75
C CYS A 30 -4.27 -0.01 4.63
N GLU A 31 -4.90 0.31 5.75
CA GLU A 31 -4.42 1.30 6.72
C GLU A 31 -3.06 0.90 7.32
N ARG A 32 -2.93 -0.36 7.78
CA ARG A 32 -1.70 -0.92 8.34
C ARG A 32 -0.54 -0.83 7.35
N GLU A 33 -0.73 -1.33 6.13
CA GLU A 33 0.31 -1.35 5.10
C GLU A 33 0.70 0.07 4.66
N VAL A 34 -0.24 1.02 4.58
CA VAL A 34 0.13 2.42 4.32
C VAL A 34 1.02 2.95 5.45
N PHE A 35 0.67 2.65 6.70
CA PHE A 35 1.44 3.13 7.84
C PHE A 35 2.83 2.48 7.90
N GLU A 36 2.93 1.18 7.71
CA GLU A 36 4.20 0.42 7.68
C GLU A 36 5.11 0.92 6.55
N GLU A 37 4.62 1.04 5.32
CA GLU A 37 5.46 1.44 4.17
C GLU A 37 5.78 2.95 4.14
N THR A 38 4.99 3.81 4.79
CA THR A 38 5.07 5.27 4.55
C THR A 38 5.08 6.16 5.78
N GLY A 39 4.78 5.61 6.95
CA GLY A 39 4.57 6.36 8.19
C GLY A 39 3.29 7.20 8.22
N TYR A 40 2.51 7.23 7.13
CA TYR A 40 1.25 7.97 7.08
C TYR A 40 0.08 7.17 7.62
N ARG A 41 -0.76 7.82 8.41
CA ARG A 41 -2.08 7.32 8.79
C ARG A 41 -3.09 7.78 7.76
N VAL A 42 -3.90 6.85 7.29
CA VAL A 42 -4.96 7.14 6.32
C VAL A 42 -6.33 6.75 6.87
N ASN A 43 -7.35 7.44 6.40
CA ASN A 43 -8.75 7.06 6.58
C ASN A 43 -9.29 6.57 5.24
N ILE A 44 -9.92 5.38 5.23
CA ILE A 44 -10.54 4.85 4.02
C ILE A 44 -11.85 5.59 3.78
N LEU A 45 -11.89 6.39 2.70
CA LEU A 45 -13.08 7.12 2.31
C LEU A 45 -14.05 6.26 1.50
N LYS A 46 -13.51 5.43 0.60
CA LYS A 46 -14.32 4.62 -0.31
C LYS A 46 -13.57 3.41 -0.84
N LYS A 47 -14.27 2.28 -0.96
CA LYS A 47 -13.83 1.14 -1.75
C LYS A 47 -14.11 1.40 -3.23
N LEU A 48 -13.07 1.38 -4.05
CA LEU A 48 -13.16 1.71 -5.47
C LEU A 48 -13.57 0.48 -6.29
N CYS A 49 -12.81 -0.61 -6.19
CA CYS A 49 -13.11 -1.84 -6.92
C CYS A 49 -12.41 -3.05 -6.31
N VAL A 50 -12.81 -4.24 -6.75
CA VAL A 50 -12.11 -5.50 -6.46
C VAL A 50 -11.74 -6.14 -7.78
N LYS A 51 -10.46 -6.43 -7.99
CA LYS A 51 -9.96 -7.15 -9.15
C LYS A 51 -9.54 -8.55 -8.72
N ARG A 52 -10.13 -9.56 -9.34
CA ARG A 52 -9.69 -10.95 -9.20
C ARG A 52 -8.75 -11.27 -10.35
N THR A 53 -7.57 -11.81 -10.05
CA THR A 53 -6.60 -12.20 -11.06
C THR A 53 -5.99 -13.53 -10.69
N TYR A 54 -5.34 -14.18 -11.65
CA TYR A 54 -4.59 -15.41 -11.41
C TYR A 54 -3.13 -15.09 -11.67
N THR A 55 -2.25 -15.49 -10.77
CA THR A 55 -0.80 -15.39 -10.93
C THR A 55 -0.23 -16.74 -10.56
N GLU A 56 0.50 -17.38 -11.47
CA GLU A 56 1.22 -18.64 -11.21
C GLU A 56 0.31 -19.69 -10.54
N HIS A 57 -0.90 -19.89 -11.10
CA HIS A 57 -1.95 -20.81 -10.59
C HIS A 57 -2.64 -20.44 -9.27
N ILE A 58 -2.31 -19.29 -8.66
CA ILE A 58 -2.94 -18.81 -7.43
C ILE A 58 -3.96 -17.71 -7.77
N GLN A 59 -5.17 -17.82 -7.20
CA GLN A 59 -6.16 -16.74 -7.29
C GLN A 59 -5.80 -15.62 -6.32
N VAL A 60 -5.62 -14.42 -6.85
CA VAL A 60 -5.24 -13.22 -6.11
C VAL A 60 -6.39 -12.23 -6.16
N ILE A 61 -6.78 -11.69 -4.99
CA ILE A 61 -7.92 -10.78 -4.87
C ILE A 61 -7.43 -9.40 -4.43
N VAL A 62 -7.51 -8.46 -5.36
CA VAL A 62 -7.01 -7.11 -5.21
C VAL A 62 -8.13 -6.15 -4.85
N HIS A 63 -8.10 -5.61 -3.63
CA HIS A 63 -9.00 -4.56 -3.19
C HIS A 63 -8.37 -3.18 -3.40
N TYR A 64 -9.09 -2.31 -4.10
CA TYR A 64 -8.70 -0.91 -4.29
C TYR A 64 -9.51 0.01 -3.40
N PHE A 65 -8.80 0.92 -2.73
CA PHE A 65 -9.38 1.91 -1.84
C PHE A 65 -8.92 3.32 -2.21
N TRP A 66 -9.85 4.26 -2.04
CA TRP A 66 -9.58 5.68 -1.98
C TRP A 66 -9.47 6.07 -0.52
N ALA A 67 -8.32 6.64 -0.16
CA ALA A 67 -8.01 7.00 1.21
C ALA A 67 -7.43 8.40 1.28
N GLU A 68 -7.75 9.11 2.34
CA GLU A 68 -7.14 10.40 2.66
C GLU A 68 -6.10 10.24 3.76
N VAL A 69 -5.04 11.03 3.70
CA VAL A 69 -4.05 11.08 4.77
C VAL A 69 -4.63 11.96 5.87
N ILE A 70 -4.83 11.37 7.05
CA ILE A 70 -5.35 12.06 8.24
C ILE A 70 -4.25 12.43 9.22
N GLY A 71 -3.02 11.96 9.00
CA GLY A 71 -1.89 12.27 9.84
C GLY A 71 -0.68 11.38 9.56
N GLY A 72 0.30 11.47 10.47
CA GLY A 72 1.60 10.84 10.31
C GLY A 72 2.65 11.80 9.76
N LYS A 73 3.91 11.44 9.92
CA LYS A 73 5.05 12.08 9.27
C LYS A 73 5.65 11.04 8.33
N SER A 74 6.26 11.48 7.22
CA SER A 74 7.04 10.57 6.38
C SER A 74 8.24 10.08 7.18
N VAL A 75 8.02 8.99 7.91
CA VAL A 75 9.08 8.22 8.54
C VAL A 75 9.06 6.93 7.73
N ILE A 76 10.00 6.82 6.81
CA ILE A 76 10.28 5.53 6.18
C ILE A 76 10.82 4.67 7.32
N GLN A 77 10.00 3.76 7.82
CA GLN A 77 10.39 2.78 8.81
C GLN A 77 10.50 1.46 8.07
N ASP A 78 11.58 1.34 7.30
CA ASP A 78 11.92 0.16 6.51
C ASP A 78 12.92 -0.67 7.30
N PRO A 79 12.55 -1.85 7.83
CA PRO A 79 13.51 -2.81 8.36
C PRO A 79 14.37 -3.46 7.25
N ASP A 80 13.96 -3.31 5.98
CA ASP A 80 14.56 -3.93 4.79
C ASP A 80 15.31 -2.93 3.87
N GLU A 81 15.38 -1.63 4.22
CA GLU A 81 16.08 -0.55 3.50
C GLU A 81 15.63 -0.25 2.05
N LEU A 82 14.44 -0.66 1.62
CA LEU A 82 14.01 -0.60 0.21
C LEU A 82 13.13 0.60 -0.18
N ILE A 83 12.68 1.42 0.78
CA ILE A 83 11.81 2.58 0.51
C ILE A 83 12.62 3.88 0.60
N HIS A 84 12.48 4.76 -0.41
CA HIS A 84 13.25 6.01 -0.49
C HIS A 84 12.43 7.31 -0.40
N GLN A 85 11.13 7.31 -0.72
CA GLN A 85 10.27 8.51 -0.61
C GLN A 85 8.75 8.22 -0.69
N GLY A 86 7.93 9.04 -0.02
CA GLY A 86 6.47 8.98 -0.09
C GLY A 86 5.80 10.36 -0.11
N THR A 87 4.93 10.64 -1.08
CA THR A 87 4.20 11.91 -1.20
C THR A 87 2.76 11.81 -0.68
N GLY A 88 2.25 12.88 -0.04
CA GLY A 88 1.03 12.88 0.78
C GLY A 88 -0.27 13.39 0.13
N ARG A 89 -0.32 13.74 -1.15
CA ARG A 89 -1.53 14.36 -1.75
C ARG A 89 -2.33 13.34 -2.59
N ARG A 90 -3.32 12.69 -1.94
CA ARG A 90 -4.30 11.72 -2.50
C ARG A 90 -3.70 10.39 -2.99
N LYS A 91 -4.13 9.24 -2.43
CA LYS A 91 -3.58 7.92 -2.76
C LYS A 91 -4.66 6.93 -3.20
N MET A 92 -4.37 6.20 -4.28
CA MET A 92 -5.09 4.99 -4.74
C MET A 92 -4.28 3.78 -4.27
N LYS A 93 -4.90 2.77 -3.61
CA LYS A 93 -4.23 1.56 -3.05
C LYS A 93 -4.55 0.27 -3.81
N ARG A 94 -3.62 -0.69 -3.90
CA ARG A 94 -3.72 -2.02 -4.58
C ARG A 94 -3.44 -3.11 -3.53
N LYS A 95 -4.24 -4.16 -3.42
CA LYS A 95 -4.05 -5.27 -2.45
C LYS A 95 -3.84 -6.61 -3.18
N ARG A 96 -3.29 -7.69 -2.60
CA ARG A 96 -3.25 -9.02 -3.25
C ARG A 96 -3.75 -10.10 -2.29
#